data_AF-A0A941VWH8-F1
#
_entry.id   AF-A0A941VWH8-F1
#
_cell.length_a   1.000
_cell.length_b   1.000
_cell.length_c   1.000
_cell.angle_alpha   90.00
_cell.angle_beta   90.00
_cell.angle_gamma   90.00
#
_symmetry.space_group_name_H-M   'P 1'
#
loop_
_entity.id
_entity.type
_entity.pdbx_description
1 polymer ?
#
loop_
_entity_poly.entity_id
_entity_poly.type
_entity_poly.pdbx_seq_one_letter_code
_entity_poly.pdbx_strand_id
1 'polypeptide(L)'
;TEVINTLYGNNRLLETWRWPRLPHEYHGSGCTLASAIAALLAQGHHPYLEESICSAIHGAQQYAWRALQAGYRAGGGQWLPNRLFWATTARGQS
;
A
#
# COMPACT_ATOMS: atom_id res chain seq x y z
N THR A 1 5.93 -4.12 16.87
CA THR A 1 6.70 -4.80 15.81
C THR A 1 6.44 -4.09 14.49
N GLU A 2 7.39 -4.09 13.55
CA GLU A 2 7.28 -3.35 12.27
C GLU A 2 7.09 -4.30 11.07
N VAL A 3 6.74 -3.74 9.92
CA VAL A 3 6.85 -4.38 8.60
C VAL A 3 7.95 -3.64 7.84
N ILE A 4 8.90 -4.38 7.26
CA ILE A 4 10.02 -3.84 6.48
C ILE A 4 9.83 -4.27 5.04
N ASN A 5 9.74 -3.30 4.12
CA ASN A 5 9.69 -3.54 2.68
C ASN A 5 10.98 -3.04 2.05
N THR A 6 11.59 -3.86 1.20
CA THR A 6 12.87 -3.58 0.54
C THR A 6 12.71 -3.59 -0.97
N LEU A 7 13.15 -2.54 -1.65
CA LEU A 7 13.21 -2.48 -3.10
C LEU A 7 14.60 -2.87 -3.59
N TYR A 8 14.64 -3.83 -4.51
CA TYR A 8 15.85 -4.24 -5.21
C TYR A 8 15.74 -3.94 -6.70
N GLY A 9 16.86 -3.57 -7.32
CA GLY A 9 16.98 -3.38 -8.77
C GLY A 9 18.45 -3.40 -9.17
N ASN A 10 18.78 -3.87 -10.38
CA ASN A 10 20.17 -4.04 -10.84
C ASN A 10 21.07 -4.76 -9.82
N ASN A 11 20.56 -5.83 -9.19
CA ASN A 11 21.23 -6.63 -8.15
C ASN A 11 21.70 -5.84 -6.92
N ARG A 12 21.18 -4.63 -6.68
CA ARG A 12 21.47 -3.81 -5.50
C ARG A 12 20.20 -3.49 -4.71
N LEU A 13 20.35 -3.24 -3.42
CA LEU A 13 19.31 -2.64 -2.59
C LEU A 13 19.18 -1.17 -2.97
N LEU A 14 17.99 -0.75 -3.38
CA LEU A 14 17.71 0.64 -3.77
C LEU A 14 17.15 1.43 -2.59
N GLU A 15 16.20 0.84 -1.85
CA GLU A 15 15.48 1.54 -0.79
C GLU A 15 14.89 0.57 0.25
N THR A 16 14.70 1.03 1.49
CA THR A 16 14.05 0.30 2.58
C THR A 16 13.02 1.18 3.29
N TRP A 17 11.77 0.72 3.36
CA TRP A 17 10.71 1.40 4.11
C TRP A 17 10.29 0.59 5.34
N ARG A 18 9.98 1.31 6.42
CA ARG A 18 9.49 0.77 7.69
C ARG A 18 8.08 1.28 7.94
N TRP A 19 7.17 0.35 8.21
CA TRP A 19 5.78 0.66 8.50
C TRP A 19 5.38 0.08 9.87
N PRO A 20 4.59 0.82 10.68
CA PRO A 20 3.98 0.25 11.87
C PRO A 20 3.13 -0.97 11.50
N ARG A 21 3.35 -2.10 12.18
CA ARG A 21 2.49 -3.28 12.00
C ARG A 21 1.12 -3.00 12.58
N LEU A 22 0.09 -3.17 11.76
CA LEU A 22 -1.29 -3.08 12.19
C LEU A 22 -1.67 -4.32 13.04
N PRO A 23 -2.60 -4.18 14.00
CA PRO A 23 -2.84 -5.20 15.03
C PRO A 23 -3.57 -6.46 14.52
N HIS A 24 -4.12 -6.41 13.30
CA HIS A 24 -4.93 -7.50 12.76
C HIS A 24 -4.20 -8.31 11.70
N GLU A 25 -4.75 -9.49 11.39
CA GLU A 25 -4.37 -10.26 10.22
C GLU A 25 -5.23 -9.88 9.03
N TYR A 26 -4.58 -9.68 7.90
CA TYR A 26 -5.23 -9.15 6.70
C TYR A 26 -5.08 -10.09 5.51
N HIS A 27 -6.21 -10.41 4.88
CA HIS A 27 -6.23 -11.09 3.61
C HIS A 27 -6.19 -10.07 2.45
N GLY A 28 -5.26 -10.22 1.52
CA GLY A 28 -5.15 -9.35 0.34
C GLY A 28 -4.29 -8.10 0.53
N SER A 29 -3.44 -8.04 1.56
CA SER A 29 -2.44 -6.98 1.74
C SER A 29 -1.45 -6.90 0.58
N GLY A 30 -0.88 -8.05 0.18
CA GLY A 30 0.04 -8.15 -0.94
C GLY A 30 -0.58 -7.77 -2.29
N CYS A 31 -1.75 -8.31 -2.61
CA CYS A 31 -2.47 -7.95 -3.84
C CYS A 31 -2.78 -6.46 -3.91
N THR A 32 -3.20 -5.87 -2.78
CA THR A 32 -3.51 -4.43 -2.71
C THR A 32 -2.26 -3.58 -2.95
N LEU A 33 -1.11 -3.96 -2.35
CA LEU A 33 0.17 -3.29 -2.60
C LEU A 33 0.61 -3.43 -4.06
N ALA A 34 0.60 -4.64 -4.61
CA ALA A 34 1.03 -4.91 -5.98
C ALA A 34 0.17 -4.16 -7.02
N SER A 35 -1.14 -4.16 -6.86
CA SER A 35 -2.05 -3.40 -7.74
C SER A 35 -1.80 -1.90 -7.65
N ALA A 36 -1.55 -1.36 -6.45
CA ALA A 36 -1.26 0.06 -6.26
C ALA A 36 0.09 0.46 -6.89
N ILE A 37 1.13 -0.39 -6.78
CA ILE A 37 2.42 -0.18 -7.46
C ILE A 37 2.18 -0.12 -8.97
N ALA A 38 1.51 -1.13 -9.54
CA ALA A 38 1.24 -1.17 -10.98
C ALA A 38 0.45 0.07 -11.46
N ALA A 39 -0.57 0.49 -10.71
CA ALA A 39 -1.38 1.66 -11.04
C ALA A 39 -0.58 2.96 -11.00
N LEU A 40 0.25 3.18 -9.96
CA LEU A 40 1.04 4.41 -9.83
C LEU A 40 2.19 4.46 -10.85
N LEU A 41 2.81 3.33 -11.15
CA LEU A 41 3.79 3.25 -12.24
C LEU A 41 3.16 3.56 -13.60
N ALA A 42 1.94 3.08 -13.86
CA ALA A 42 1.21 3.38 -15.09
C ALA A 42 0.76 4.85 -15.20
N GLN A 43 0.54 5.53 -14.07
CA GLN A 43 0.21 6.96 -14.04
C GLN A 43 1.45 7.85 -14.23
N GLY A 44 2.64 7.36 -13.87
CA GLY A 44 3.89 8.11 -13.95
C GLY A 44 4.34 8.38 -15.39
N HIS A 45 4.70 9.63 -15.68
CA HIS A 45 5.10 10.07 -17.02
C HIS A 45 6.56 9.77 -17.39
N HIS A 46 7.37 9.22 -16.47
CA HIS A 46 8.76 8.81 -16.75
C HIS A 46 9.19 7.62 -15.87
N PRO A 47 8.73 6.39 -16.15
CA PRO A 47 9.04 5.19 -15.35
C PRO A 47 10.51 4.77 -15.36
N TYR A 48 11.37 5.48 -16.09
CA TYR A 48 12.80 5.19 -16.22
C TYR A 48 13.68 5.96 -15.22
N LEU A 49 13.12 6.93 -14.49
CA LEU A 49 13.85 7.63 -13.43
C LEU A 49 13.66 6.90 -12.10
N GLU A 50 14.76 6.53 -11.45
CA GLU A 50 14.75 5.79 -10.18
C GLU A 50 13.96 6.54 -9.09
N GLU A 51 14.09 7.87 -9.02
CA GLU A 51 13.31 8.73 -8.11
C GLU A 51 11.80 8.62 -8.36
N SER A 52 11.39 8.47 -9.63
CA SER A 52 9.98 8.28 -10.00
C SER A 52 9.45 6.92 -9.53
N ILE A 53 10.26 5.87 -9.67
CA ILE A 53 9.91 4.52 -9.19
C ILE A 53 9.80 4.49 -7.66
N CYS A 54 10.79 5.03 -6.94
CA CYS A 54 10.78 5.06 -5.48
C CYS A 54 9.56 5.85 -4.94
N SER A 55 9.23 6.98 -5.57
CA SER A 55 8.03 7.76 -5.22
C SER A 55 6.74 6.98 -5.45
N ALA A 56 6.59 6.31 -6.61
CA ALA A 56 5.43 5.49 -6.91
C ALA A 56 5.25 4.32 -5.92
N ILE A 57 6.34 3.64 -5.58
CA ILE A 57 6.33 2.50 -4.65
C ILE A 57 6.06 2.97 -3.21
N HIS A 58 6.62 4.10 -2.80
CA HIS A 58 6.31 4.70 -1.50
C HIS A 58 4.82 5.09 -1.40
N GLY A 59 4.26 5.74 -2.44
CA GLY A 59 2.84 6.06 -2.52
C GLY A 59 1.93 4.82 -2.48
N ALA A 60 2.33 3.75 -3.17
CA ALA A 60 1.60 2.47 -3.16
C ALA A 60 1.60 1.82 -1.77
N GLN A 61 2.72 1.87 -1.07
CA GLN A 61 2.82 1.37 0.31
C GLN A 61 1.95 2.19 1.26
N GLN A 62 1.94 3.51 1.13
CA GLN A 62 1.08 4.38 1.93
C GLN A 62 -0.41 4.07 1.68
N TYR A 63 -0.80 3.90 0.41
CA TYR A 63 -2.15 3.51 0.04
C TYR A 63 -2.53 2.15 0.65
N ALA A 64 -1.68 1.14 0.49
CA ALA A 64 -1.94 -0.19 1.03
C ALA A 64 -2.06 -0.16 2.56
N TRP A 65 -1.18 0.56 3.25
CA TRP A 65 -1.22 0.69 4.70
C TRP A 65 -2.51 1.36 5.18
N ARG A 66 -2.96 2.44 4.52
CA ARG A 66 -4.24 3.11 4.83
C ARG A 66 -5.45 2.23 4.55
N ALA A 67 -5.42 1.46 3.45
CA ALA A 67 -6.49 0.51 3.12
C ALA A 67 -6.60 -0.60 4.17
N LEU A 68 -5.47 -1.07 4.72
CA LEU A 68 -5.45 -2.04 5.81
C LEU A 68 -5.89 -1.41 7.14
N GLN A 69 -5.44 -0.19 7.43
CA GLN A 69 -5.84 0.53 8.65
C GLN A 69 -7.36 0.74 8.70
N ALA A 70 -7.97 1.09 7.57
CA ALA A 70 -9.41 1.24 7.41
C ALA A 70 -10.13 -0.07 7.07
N GLY A 71 -9.44 -1.22 7.17
CA GLY A 71 -9.97 -2.52 6.81
C GLY A 71 -11.20 -2.90 7.62
N TYR A 72 -11.88 -3.97 7.20
CA TYR A 72 -13.08 -4.46 7.87
C TYR A 72 -13.13 -5.99 7.80
N ARG A 73 -13.94 -6.63 8.67
CA ARG A 73 -14.21 -8.06 8.57
C ARG A 73 -15.55 -8.28 7.89
N ALA A 74 -15.55 -9.05 6.81
CA ALA A 74 -16.77 -9.66 6.28
C ALA A 74 -17.04 -10.94 7.10
N GLY A 75 -17.74 -10.81 8.23
CA GLY A 75 -18.05 -11.92 9.13
C GLY A 75 -16.87 -12.36 10.00
N GLY A 76 -16.70 -13.68 10.17
CA GLY A 76 -15.70 -14.28 11.08
C GLY A 76 -14.30 -14.46 10.52
N GLY A 77 -14.03 -14.04 9.28
CA GLY A 77 -12.72 -14.23 8.62
C GLY A 77 -11.64 -13.21 9.01
N GLN A 78 -10.52 -13.23 8.27
CA GLN A 78 -9.46 -12.22 8.32
C GLN A 78 -9.97 -10.84 7.87
N TRP A 79 -9.24 -9.78 8.24
CA TRP A 79 -9.59 -8.42 7.82
C TRP A 79 -9.31 -8.22 6.32
N LEU A 80 -10.22 -7.54 5.65
CA LEU A 80 -10.10 -7.16 4.25
C LEU A 80 -9.69 -5.69 4.15
N PRO A 81 -8.77 -5.31 3.24
CA PRO A 81 -8.44 -3.92 2.98
C PRO A 81 -9.67 -3.16 2.48
N ASN A 82 -9.98 -2.02 3.10
CA ASN A 82 -10.96 -1.08 2.55
C ASN A 82 -10.28 -0.24 1.48
N ARG A 83 -10.38 -0.65 0.22
CA ARG A 83 -9.74 0.04 -0.92
C ARG A 83 -10.36 1.38 -1.29
N LEU A 84 -11.50 1.72 -0.67
CA LEU A 84 -12.24 2.97 -0.83
C LEU A 84 -12.30 3.77 0.48
N PHE A 85 -11.30 3.62 1.35
CA PHE A 85 -11.26 4.23 2.69
C PHE A 85 -11.56 5.75 2.69
N TRP A 86 -11.15 6.46 1.65
CA TRP A 86 -11.37 7.89 1.44
C TRP A 86 -12.83 8.26 1.10
N ALA A 87 -13.58 7.36 0.47
CA ALA A 87 -14.98 7.58 0.12
C ALA A 87 -15.92 7.38 1.32
N THR A 88 -15.46 6.67 2.35
CA THR A 88 -16.19 6.49 3.63
C THR A 88 -16.08 7.72 4.53
N THR A 89 -14.93 8.39 4.58
CA THR A 89 -14.75 9.64 5.36
C THR A 89 -15.58 10.80 4.81
N ALA A 90 -15.82 10.85 3.50
CA ALA A 90 -16.66 11.88 2.87
C ALA A 90 -18.15 11.79 3.24
N ARG A 91 -18.63 10.63 3.75
CA ARG A 91 -20.05 10.43 4.13
C ARG A 91 -20.35 10.68 5.61
N GLY A 92 -19.36 11.04 6.43
CA GLY A 92 -19.51 11.30 7.86
C GLY A 92 -19.55 12.77 8.27
N GLN A 93 -19.71 13.70 7.30
CA GLN A 93 -19.78 15.15 7.53
C GLN A 93 -21.14 15.74 7.10
N SER A 94 -22.25 15.07 7.45
CA SER A 94 -23.60 15.65 7.37
C SER A 94 -24.24 15.69 8.75
#